data_AF-A0A3S0VCG0-F1
#
_entry.id   AF-A0A3S0VCG0-F1
#
_cell.length_a   1.000
_cell.length_b   1.000
_cell.length_c   1.000
_cell.angle_alpha   90.00
_cell.angle_beta   90.00
_cell.angle_gamma   90.00
#
_symmetry.space_group_name_H-M   'P 1'
#
loop_
_entity.id
_entity.type
_entity.pdbx_description
1 polymer ?
#
loop_
_entity_poly.entity_id
_entity_poly.type
_entity_poly.pdbx_seq_one_letter_code
_entity_poly.pdbx_strand_id
1 'polypeptide(L)'
;MPTSQDSPLVFSADELDLIGRTADALSAYMGKPVLAEVINADETGFEWAIFAVPLDIEDDPKDLVVVQIGGSGAKIVGNQGGLTIAEGDVFDCEYLWAIQLSDLEGVRFIKVDQEGEEIAWSENLRDVLPFVMTDEAISDDIDDNDDFEDDSPDDDNDVFDPNESATRRTLH
;
A
#
# COMPACT_ATOMS: atom_id res chain seq x y z
N MET A 1 -17.12 2.11 41.71
CA MET A 1 -15.71 2.30 41.30
C MET A 1 -15.70 3.49 40.36
N PRO A 2 -14.83 4.49 40.55
CA PRO A 2 -14.90 5.75 39.82
C PRO A 2 -14.62 5.52 38.33
N THR A 3 -15.35 6.27 37.52
CA THR A 3 -15.32 6.39 36.06
C THR A 3 -13.91 6.66 35.54
N SER A 4 -13.27 5.67 34.92
CA SER A 4 -12.15 5.97 34.02
C SER A 4 -12.69 6.94 32.98
N GLN A 5 -12.05 8.10 32.88
CA GLN A 5 -12.36 9.12 31.89
C GLN A 5 -12.32 8.43 30.54
N ASP A 6 -13.50 8.28 29.95
CA ASP A 6 -13.75 7.84 28.58
C ASP A 6 -13.04 8.84 27.66
N SER A 7 -11.71 8.67 27.55
CA SER A 7 -10.96 9.35 26.50
C SER A 7 -11.45 8.68 25.25
N PRO A 8 -12.13 9.41 24.35
CA PRO A 8 -12.67 8.79 23.16
C PRO A 8 -11.51 8.07 22.48
N LEU A 9 -11.68 6.77 22.24
CA LEU A 9 -10.70 5.93 21.55
C LEU A 9 -10.72 6.33 20.08
N VAL A 10 -10.18 7.51 19.81
CA VAL A 10 -10.10 8.16 18.50
C VAL A 10 -8.65 8.43 18.13
N PHE A 11 -8.39 8.40 16.84
CA PHE A 11 -7.13 8.78 16.22
C PHE A 11 -6.94 10.30 16.33
N SER A 12 -5.73 10.71 16.72
CA SER A 12 -5.25 12.07 16.63
C SER A 12 -5.09 12.50 15.17
N ALA A 13 -5.06 13.81 14.90
CA ALA A 13 -4.75 14.36 13.58
C ALA A 13 -3.41 13.84 13.02
N ASP A 14 -2.38 13.74 13.86
CA ASP A 14 -1.08 13.16 13.47
C ASP A 14 -1.18 11.67 13.09
N GLU A 15 -2.06 10.92 13.77
CA GLU A 15 -2.26 9.49 13.51
C GLU A 15 -3.02 9.30 12.19
N LEU A 16 -4.04 10.13 11.94
CA LEU A 16 -4.78 10.17 10.68
C LEU A 16 -3.90 10.54 9.48
N ASP A 17 -3.02 11.53 9.65
CA ASP A 17 -2.03 11.91 8.62
C ASP A 17 -1.11 10.74 8.30
N LEU A 18 -0.65 10.02 9.33
CA LEU A 18 0.25 8.88 9.17
C LEU A 18 -0.43 7.66 8.52
N ILE A 19 -1.71 7.41 8.84
CA ILE A 19 -2.56 6.42 8.14
C ILE A 19 -2.67 6.80 6.66
N GLY A 20 -3.00 8.06 6.37
CA GLY A 20 -3.13 8.56 5.00
C GLY A 20 -1.85 8.42 4.19
N ARG A 21 -0.70 8.82 4.76
CA ARG A 21 0.62 8.62 4.12
C ARG A 21 0.91 7.14 3.86
N THR A 22 0.56 6.26 4.81
CA THR A 22 0.75 4.82 4.63
C THR A 22 -0.09 4.28 3.47
N ALA A 23 -1.35 4.73 3.33
CA ALA A 23 -2.18 4.38 2.19
C ALA A 23 -1.57 4.88 0.87
N ASP A 24 -1.00 6.08 0.84
CA ASP A 24 -0.35 6.62 -0.34
C ASP A 24 0.90 5.85 -0.74
N ALA A 25 1.76 5.45 0.22
CA ALA A 25 2.90 4.60 -0.11
C ALA A 25 2.50 3.17 -0.51
N LEU A 26 1.47 2.61 0.12
CA LEU A 26 0.92 1.34 -0.35
C LEU A 26 0.41 1.47 -1.78
N SER A 27 -0.22 2.60 -2.12
CA SER A 27 -0.69 2.88 -3.47
C SER A 27 0.47 2.92 -4.47
N ALA A 28 1.54 3.63 -4.12
CA ALA A 28 2.75 3.69 -4.94
C ALA A 28 3.46 2.33 -5.06
N TYR A 29 3.49 1.55 -3.98
CA TYR A 29 4.14 0.25 -3.93
C TYR A 29 3.38 -0.82 -4.72
N MET A 30 2.05 -0.87 -4.58
CA MET A 30 1.20 -1.84 -5.30
C MET A 30 0.88 -1.41 -6.73
N GLY A 31 1.06 -0.14 -7.08
CA GLY A 31 0.66 0.41 -8.37
C GLY A 31 -0.87 0.48 -8.57
N LYS A 32 -1.64 0.30 -7.49
CA LYS A 32 -3.12 0.39 -7.45
C LYS A 32 -3.51 1.45 -6.42
N PRO A 33 -4.64 2.16 -6.57
CA PRO A 33 -5.10 3.09 -5.53
C PRO A 33 -5.44 2.33 -4.25
N VAL A 34 -4.96 2.79 -3.10
CA VAL A 34 -5.28 2.23 -1.78
C VAL A 34 -6.04 3.29 -1.00
N LEU A 35 -7.20 2.90 -0.49
CA LEU A 35 -8.08 3.75 0.30
C LEU A 35 -7.91 3.41 1.77
N ALA A 36 -7.73 4.44 2.59
CA ALA A 36 -7.80 4.32 4.03
C ALA A 36 -9.05 5.03 4.56
N GLU A 37 -9.97 4.27 5.15
CA GLU A 37 -11.18 4.81 5.74
C GLU A 37 -11.16 4.67 7.26
N VAL A 38 -11.58 5.73 7.93
CA VAL A 38 -11.69 5.76 9.39
C VAL A 38 -13.16 5.64 9.81
N ILE A 39 -13.48 4.54 10.47
CA ILE A 39 -14.81 4.27 11.04
C ILE A 39 -14.81 4.74 12.48
N ASN A 40 -15.68 5.71 12.78
CA ASN A 40 -15.76 6.33 14.10
C ASN A 40 -16.25 5.35 15.17
N ALA A 41 -15.85 5.60 16.42
CA ALA A 41 -16.25 4.78 17.57
C ALA A 41 -17.77 4.75 17.83
N ASP A 42 -18.55 5.70 17.31
CA ASP A 42 -20.01 5.73 17.48
C ASP A 42 -20.71 4.54 16.80
N GLU A 43 -20.12 3.99 15.73
CA GLU A 43 -20.72 2.89 14.95
C GLU A 43 -20.36 1.51 15.51
N THR A 44 -19.14 1.33 16.03
CA THR A 44 -18.62 -0.01 16.42
C THR A 44 -18.16 -0.10 17.88
N GLY A 45 -18.18 1.01 18.62
CA GLY A 45 -17.66 1.13 19.98
C GLY A 45 -16.18 1.52 20.09
N PHE A 46 -15.40 1.31 19.01
CA PHE A 46 -13.98 1.66 18.91
C PHE A 46 -13.72 2.36 17.58
N GLU A 47 -12.71 3.22 17.46
CA GLU A 47 -12.35 3.78 16.16
C GLU A 47 -11.46 2.78 15.39
N TRP A 48 -11.75 2.61 14.10
CA TRP A 48 -11.02 1.70 13.21
C TRP A 48 -10.48 2.47 12.00
N ALA A 49 -9.32 2.06 11.50
CA ALA A 49 -8.77 2.50 10.23
C ALA A 49 -8.62 1.28 9.30
N ILE A 50 -9.44 1.21 8.26
CA ILE A 50 -9.45 0.12 7.29
C ILE A 50 -8.65 0.52 6.06
N PHE A 51 -7.80 -0.39 5.58
CA PHE A 51 -7.07 -0.23 4.32
C PHE A 51 -7.64 -1.21 3.30
N ALA A 52 -8.06 -0.69 2.16
CA ALA A 52 -8.66 -1.49 1.11
C ALA A 52 -8.30 -0.96 -0.29
N VAL A 53 -8.29 -1.85 -1.28
CA VAL A 53 -8.00 -1.53 -2.69
C VAL A 53 -9.31 -1.63 -3.47
N PRO A 54 -9.76 -0.61 -4.20
CA PRO A 54 -10.96 -0.72 -5.02
C PRO A 54 -10.78 -1.82 -6.06
N LEU A 55 -11.78 -2.70 -6.15
CA LEU A 55 -11.77 -3.82 -7.08
C LEU A 55 -11.92 -3.31 -8.51
N ASP A 56 -11.18 -3.91 -9.44
CA ASP A 56 -11.40 -3.70 -10.87
C ASP A 56 -12.49 -4.65 -11.39
N ILE A 57 -13.02 -4.38 -12.59
CA ILE A 57 -14.06 -5.21 -13.22
C ILE A 57 -13.56 -6.63 -13.51
N GLU A 58 -12.24 -6.83 -13.57
CA GLU A 58 -11.59 -8.11 -13.80
C GLU A 58 -11.28 -8.88 -12.51
N ASP A 59 -11.42 -8.27 -11.33
CA ASP A 59 -11.16 -8.96 -10.05
C ASP A 59 -12.32 -9.90 -9.69
N ASP A 60 -12.00 -11.15 -9.32
CA ASP A 60 -12.97 -12.16 -8.92
C ASP A 60 -13.23 -12.07 -7.40
N PRO A 61 -14.40 -11.57 -6.93
CA PRO A 61 -14.65 -11.29 -5.51
C PRO A 61 -14.87 -12.54 -4.64
N LYS A 62 -14.67 -13.74 -5.19
CA LYS A 62 -14.97 -15.01 -4.51
C LYS A 62 -13.82 -15.53 -3.64
N ASP A 63 -12.61 -15.06 -3.88
CA ASP A 63 -11.42 -15.41 -3.10
C ASP A 63 -10.96 -14.27 -2.17
N LEU A 64 -11.63 -13.12 -2.27
CA LEU A 64 -11.24 -11.86 -1.62
C LEU A 64 -12.26 -11.46 -0.56
N VAL A 65 -11.76 -10.86 0.52
CA VAL A 65 -12.63 -10.22 1.51
C VAL A 65 -13.03 -8.85 0.95
N VAL A 66 -14.26 -8.73 0.46
CA VAL A 66 -14.74 -7.48 -0.13
C VAL A 66 -15.41 -6.63 0.95
N VAL A 67 -14.97 -5.38 1.05
CA VAL A 67 -15.55 -4.35 1.92
C VAL A 67 -15.98 -3.14 1.08
N GLN A 68 -17.00 -2.44 1.56
CA GLN A 68 -17.46 -1.22 0.92
C GLN A 68 -16.82 -0.03 1.61
N ILE A 69 -16.07 0.76 0.84
CA ILE A 69 -15.43 2.00 1.29
C ILE A 69 -16.15 3.17 0.65
N GLY A 70 -16.35 4.23 1.42
CA GLY A 70 -17.09 5.41 0.99
C GLY A 70 -18.54 5.43 1.45
N GLY A 71 -19.32 6.30 0.85
CA GLY A 71 -20.71 6.55 1.21
C GLY A 71 -20.90 7.80 2.08
N SER A 72 -22.13 7.98 2.54
CA SER A 72 -22.51 9.17 3.32
C SER A 72 -21.91 9.10 4.73
N GLY A 73 -20.97 9.99 5.04
CA GLY A 73 -20.30 10.03 6.34
C GLY A 73 -18.97 9.26 6.39
N ALA A 74 -18.53 8.67 5.26
CA ALA A 74 -17.22 8.04 5.17
C ALA A 74 -16.10 9.07 5.37
N LYS A 75 -15.13 8.72 6.21
CA LYS A 75 -13.97 9.56 6.52
C LYS A 75 -12.72 8.93 5.93
N ILE A 76 -12.50 9.21 4.65
CA ILE A 76 -11.34 8.72 3.91
C ILE A 76 -10.15 9.66 4.17
N VAL A 77 -8.97 9.09 4.41
CA VAL A 77 -7.72 9.81 4.67
C VAL A 77 -6.65 9.47 3.63
N GLY A 78 -5.69 10.39 3.43
CA GLY A 78 -4.64 10.27 2.41
C GLY A 78 -5.03 10.86 1.04
N ASN A 79 -4.20 10.66 0.02
CA ASN A 79 -4.47 11.12 -1.34
C ASN A 79 -5.24 10.10 -2.19
N GLN A 80 -5.68 8.99 -1.59
CA GLN A 80 -6.55 7.99 -2.24
C GLN A 80 -5.92 7.38 -3.50
N GLY A 81 -4.59 7.38 -3.59
CA GLY A 81 -3.86 6.97 -4.80
C GLY A 81 -4.19 7.81 -6.05
N GLY A 82 -4.68 9.05 -5.87
CA GLY A 82 -5.14 9.92 -6.94
C GLY A 82 -6.60 9.72 -7.36
N LEU A 83 -7.34 8.84 -6.69
CA LEU A 83 -8.77 8.63 -6.95
C LEU A 83 -9.60 9.76 -6.31
N THR A 84 -10.48 10.38 -7.09
CA THR A 84 -11.44 11.35 -6.55
C THR A 84 -12.74 10.65 -6.18
N ILE A 85 -12.97 10.46 -4.88
CA ILE A 85 -14.22 9.91 -4.34
C ILE A 85 -15.14 11.07 -4.00
N ALA A 86 -16.31 11.15 -4.64
CA ALA A 86 -17.30 12.15 -4.29
C ALA A 86 -18.07 11.74 -3.02
N GLU A 87 -18.64 12.72 -2.32
CA GLU A 87 -19.45 12.47 -1.12
C GLU A 87 -20.65 11.58 -1.47
N GLY A 88 -20.72 10.40 -0.86
CA GLY A 88 -21.79 9.43 -1.09
C GLY A 88 -21.48 8.33 -2.12
N ASP A 89 -20.35 8.41 -2.84
CA ASP A 89 -19.90 7.30 -3.67
C ASP A 89 -19.39 6.14 -2.81
N VAL A 90 -19.80 4.93 -3.16
CA VAL A 90 -19.42 3.68 -2.48
C VAL A 90 -18.65 2.82 -3.47
N PHE A 91 -17.49 2.34 -3.05
CA PHE A 91 -16.61 1.49 -3.83
C PHE A 91 -16.49 0.13 -3.17
N ASP A 92 -16.69 -0.93 -3.96
CA ASP A 92 -16.34 -2.28 -3.55
C ASP A 92 -14.82 -2.44 -3.61
N CYS A 93 -14.22 -2.74 -2.46
CA CYS A 93 -12.77 -2.80 -2.29
C CYS A 93 -12.36 -4.15 -1.70
N GLU A 94 -11.22 -4.69 -2.16
CA GLU A 94 -10.50 -5.75 -1.48
C GLU A 94 -9.96 -5.24 -0.15
N TYR A 95 -10.40 -5.84 0.94
CA TYR A 95 -9.89 -5.58 2.27
C TYR A 95 -8.47 -6.14 2.40
N LEU A 96 -7.54 -5.27 2.80
CA LEU A 96 -6.17 -5.69 3.07
C LEU A 96 -5.98 -6.01 4.55
N TRP A 97 -6.26 -5.03 5.41
CA TRP A 97 -6.10 -5.09 6.87
C TRP A 97 -6.72 -3.85 7.50
N ALA A 98 -6.90 -3.87 8.81
CA ALA A 98 -7.40 -2.76 9.59
C ALA A 98 -6.58 -2.53 10.87
N ILE A 99 -6.67 -1.33 11.42
CA ILE A 99 -6.16 -1.00 12.75
C ILE A 99 -7.35 -0.63 13.62
N GLN A 100 -7.53 -1.37 14.70
CA GLN A 100 -8.50 -1.09 15.75
C GLN A 100 -7.81 -0.37 16.91
N LEU A 101 -8.47 0.66 17.46
CA LEU A 101 -8.08 1.19 18.77
C LEU A 101 -8.57 0.30 19.90
N SER A 102 -7.71 0.09 20.90
CA SER A 102 -8.01 -0.71 22.08
C SER A 102 -7.81 0.09 23.37
N ASP A 103 -8.57 -0.29 24.40
CA ASP A 103 -8.46 0.23 25.78
C ASP A 103 -7.57 -0.68 26.66
N LEU A 104 -6.86 -1.63 26.05
CA LEU A 104 -5.99 -2.55 26.77
C LEU A 104 -4.76 -1.81 27.34
N GLU A 105 -4.39 -2.14 28.57
CA GLU A 105 -3.24 -1.50 29.24
C GLU A 105 -1.93 -1.83 28.49
N GLY A 106 -1.29 -0.79 27.95
CA GLY A 106 -0.07 -0.93 27.15
C GLY A 106 -0.30 -1.39 25.69
N VAL A 107 -1.56 -1.40 25.20
CA VAL A 107 -1.88 -1.69 23.80
C VAL A 107 -2.96 -0.74 23.33
N ARG A 108 -2.58 0.21 22.47
CA ARG A 108 -3.52 1.20 21.90
C ARG A 108 -3.96 0.84 20.49
N PHE A 109 -3.09 0.21 19.70
CA PHE A 109 -3.31 -0.13 18.30
C PHE A 109 -3.19 -1.63 18.10
N ILE A 110 -4.21 -2.22 17.50
CA ILE A 110 -4.26 -3.63 17.14
C ILE A 110 -4.43 -3.72 15.64
N LYS A 111 -3.49 -4.39 14.96
CA LYS A 111 -3.61 -4.66 13.53
C LYS A 111 -4.33 -5.98 13.34
N VAL A 112 -5.37 -5.94 12.52
CA VAL A 112 -6.23 -7.07 12.18
C VAL A 112 -6.10 -7.35 10.69
N ASP A 113 -5.83 -8.61 10.32
CA ASP A 113 -5.72 -9.01 8.93
C ASP A 113 -7.10 -9.32 8.30
N GLN A 114 -7.11 -9.85 7.07
CA GLN A 114 -8.31 -10.23 6.30
C GLN A 114 -9.10 -11.38 6.92
N GLU A 115 -8.44 -12.26 7.67
CA GLU A 115 -9.11 -13.34 8.40
C GLU A 115 -9.77 -12.85 9.70
N GLY A 116 -9.53 -11.58 10.07
CA GLY A 116 -9.96 -11.03 11.35
C GLY A 116 -9.02 -11.41 12.50
N GLU A 117 -7.82 -11.90 12.22
CA GLU A 117 -6.82 -12.27 13.21
C GLU A 117 -5.96 -11.05 13.59
N GLU A 118 -5.70 -10.93 14.89
CA GLU A 118 -4.85 -9.88 15.42
C GLU A 118 -3.38 -10.26 15.20
N ILE A 119 -2.74 -9.60 14.23
CA ILE A 119 -1.37 -9.93 13.81
C ILE A 119 -0.29 -9.03 14.45
N ALA A 120 -0.69 -7.90 15.03
CA ALA A 120 0.23 -7.01 15.74
C ALA A 120 -0.49 -6.16 16.80
N TRP A 121 0.20 -5.82 17.89
CA TRP A 121 -0.30 -4.98 18.99
C TRP A 121 0.80 -4.02 19.43
N SER A 122 0.48 -2.73 19.58
CA SER A 122 1.45 -1.74 20.08
C SER A 122 0.78 -0.52 20.70
N GLU A 123 1.55 0.26 21.46
CA GLU A 123 1.14 1.58 21.94
C GLU A 123 1.31 2.67 20.89
N ASN A 124 2.16 2.42 19.88
CA ASN A 124 2.51 3.39 18.85
C ASN A 124 2.04 2.89 17.48
N LEU A 125 1.27 3.72 16.78
CA LEU A 125 0.78 3.41 15.44
C LEU A 125 1.91 3.02 14.45
N ARG A 126 3.06 3.69 14.55
CA ARG A 126 4.22 3.45 13.67
C ARG A 126 4.79 2.02 13.77
N ASP A 127 4.56 1.35 14.89
CA ASP A 127 5.12 0.03 15.18
C ASP A 127 4.27 -1.10 14.56
N VAL A 128 2.97 -0.85 14.36
CA VAL A 128 2.05 -1.80 13.71
C VAL A 128 1.99 -1.63 12.19
N LEU A 129 2.43 -0.48 11.68
CA LEU A 129 2.37 -0.19 10.25
C LEU A 129 3.50 -0.88 9.47
N PRO A 130 3.24 -1.31 8.23
CA PRO A 130 4.21 -2.04 7.41
C PRO A 130 5.43 -1.20 7.00
N PHE A 131 5.28 0.13 6.94
CA PHE A 131 6.36 1.05 6.61
C PHE A 131 6.53 2.04 7.74
N VAL A 132 7.67 1.98 8.42
CA VAL A 132 8.14 3.15 9.17
C VAL A 132 8.62 4.13 8.12
N MET A 133 7.75 5.04 7.71
CA MET A 133 8.19 6.22 6.96
C MET A 133 9.02 7.08 7.91
N THR A 134 10.31 6.76 7.99
CA THR A 134 11.28 7.77 8.32
C THR A 134 11.16 8.79 7.20
N ASP A 135 10.85 10.03 7.55
CA ASP A 135 11.02 11.20 6.67
C ASP A 135 12.53 11.35 6.43
N GLU A 136 13.13 10.36 5.79
CA GLU A 136 14.46 10.48 5.22
C GLU A 136 14.18 11.25 3.93
N ALA A 137 14.19 12.59 4.07
CA ALA A 137 14.25 13.49 2.94
C ALA A 137 15.21 12.85 1.94
N ILE A 138 14.66 12.40 0.81
CA ILE A 138 15.43 11.89 -0.31
C ILE A 138 16.38 13.04 -0.62
N SER A 139 17.62 12.94 -0.15
CA SER A 139 18.65 13.89 -0.51
C SER A 139 18.70 13.79 -2.02
N ASP A 140 18.44 14.92 -2.68
CA ASP A 140 18.44 15.13 -4.13
C ASP A 140 19.87 14.95 -4.69
N ASP A 141 20.59 13.92 -4.27
CA ASP A 141 21.87 13.51 -4.85
C ASP A 141 21.57 12.55 -6.01
N ILE A 142 20.87 13.12 -7.00
CA ILE A 142 20.85 12.59 -8.35
C ILE A 142 22.29 12.78 -8.87
N ASP A 143 23.13 11.78 -8.69
CA ASP A 143 24.39 11.67 -9.43
C ASP A 143 24.01 11.36 -10.88
N ASP A 144 23.84 12.44 -11.63
CA ASP A 144 23.72 12.51 -13.08
C ASP A 144 25.04 11.98 -13.69
N ASN A 145 25.14 10.67 -13.87
CA ASN A 145 26.15 10.04 -14.73
C ASN A 145 25.46 9.51 -15.99
N ASP A 146 25.03 10.47 -16.79
CA ASP A 146 24.52 10.35 -18.15
C ASP A 146 25.70 10.10 -19.12
N ASP A 147 26.27 8.90 -19.12
CA ASP A 147 27.27 8.50 -20.13
C ASP A 147 26.58 7.78 -21.29
N PHE A 148 25.93 8.59 -22.14
CA PHE A 148 25.51 8.18 -23.47
C PHE A 148 26.70 8.25 -24.43
N GLU A 149 27.37 7.13 -24.68
CA GLU A 149 28.17 6.96 -25.90
C GLU A 149 27.36 6.16 -26.95
N ASP A 150 26.74 6.92 -27.85
CA ASP A 150 26.04 6.46 -29.04
C ASP A 150 26.98 6.43 -30.27
N ASP A 151 26.76 5.38 -31.07
CA ASP A 151 27.01 5.24 -32.51
C ASP A 151 28.44 5.00 -33.08
N SER A 152 28.66 3.75 -33.55
CA SER A 152 28.84 3.48 -34.99
C SER A 152 28.79 1.97 -35.30
N PRO A 153 27.87 1.49 -36.16
CA PRO A 153 27.92 0.15 -36.75
C PRO A 153 28.66 0.17 -38.09
N ASP A 154 29.87 -0.39 -38.12
CA ASP A 154 30.64 -0.78 -39.31
C ASP A 154 31.15 -2.20 -39.03
N ASP A 155 31.23 -3.18 -39.91
CA ASP A 155 30.79 -3.42 -41.27
C ASP A 155 31.06 -4.93 -41.44
N ASP A 156 30.22 -5.60 -42.21
CA ASP A 156 30.30 -7.02 -42.53
C ASP A 156 31.69 -7.37 -43.09
N ASN A 157 32.52 -8.07 -42.32
CA ASN A 157 33.73 -8.70 -42.85
C ASN A 157 33.62 -10.21 -42.75
N ASP A 158 32.81 -10.74 -43.67
CA ASP A 158 32.84 -12.11 -44.17
C ASP A 158 34.28 -12.46 -44.61
N VAL A 159 35.09 -12.97 -43.68
CA VAL A 159 36.35 -13.63 -44.01
C VAL A 159 36.00 -15.00 -44.59
N PHE A 160 35.75 -15.02 -45.89
CA PHE A 160 35.72 -16.24 -46.69
C PHE A 160 37.13 -16.84 -46.69
N ASP A 161 37.39 -17.86 -45.87
CA ASP A 161 38.59 -18.68 -45.94
C ASP A 161 38.41 -19.73 -47.06
N PRO A 162 39.12 -19.63 -48.19
CA PRO A 162 38.98 -20.58 -49.29
C PRO A 162 39.75 -21.89 -49.06
N ASN A 163 40.21 -22.21 -47.85
CA ASN A 163 41.08 -23.34 -47.60
C ASN A 163 40.67 -24.28 -46.45
N GLU A 164 39.57 -24.04 -45.73
CA GLU A 164 39.09 -25.01 -44.75
C GLU A 164 38.20 -26.09 -45.41
N SER A 165 38.86 -27.18 -45.81
CA SER A 165 38.23 -28.38 -46.36
C SER A 165 37.27 -29.02 -45.34
N ALA A 166 35.98 -28.91 -45.65
CA ALA A 166 34.86 -29.76 -45.26
C ALA A 166 35.19 -30.95 -44.34
N THR A 167 34.89 -30.79 -43.04
CA THR A 167 34.49 -31.94 -42.22
C THR A 167 33.09 -31.69 -41.67
N ARG A 168 32.09 -32.14 -42.45
CA ARG A 168 30.70 -32.27 -41.98
C ARG A 168 30.66 -33.09 -40.68
N ARG A 169 29.98 -32.58 -39.66
CA ARG A 169 29.07 -33.43 -38.88
C ARG A 169 28.04 -32.61 -38.07
N THR A 170 26.86 -32.53 -38.66
CA THR A 170 25.59 -32.26 -37.98
C THR A 170 25.22 -33.40 -37.04
N LEU A 171 24.79 -33.01 -35.84
CA LEU A 171 23.64 -33.50 -35.06
C LEU A 171 23.16 -34.96 -35.29
N HIS A 172 23.25 -35.76 -34.22
CA HIS A 172 22.15 -36.59 -33.73
C HIS A 172 21.89 -36.13 -32.29
#